data_AF-A0A9E6ANT7-F1
#
_entry.id   AF-A0A9E6ANT7-F1
#
_cell.length_a   1.000
_cell.length_b   1.000
_cell.length_c   1.000
_cell.angle_alpha   90.00
_cell.angle_beta   90.00
_cell.angle_gamma   90.00
#
_symmetry.space_group_name_H-M   'P 1'
#
loop_
_entity.id
_entity.type
_entity.pdbx_description
1 polymer ?
#
loop_
_entity_poly.entity_id
_entity_poly.type
_entity_poly.pdbx_seq_one_letter_code
_entity_poly.pdbx_strand_id
1 'polypeptide(L)'
;MSHVDQDTVSATISRTERRQYLWLLPLWLGAVAVGMGMLFAYSLTPGAAAQPPEIWPASTQLRLSEGKSTIVLVAHPRCPCTRASISELSWLMSRLQGQVEGYVLFVKPQGVGKNWEQTDLWRSASILDGVQVIADEGGVESKKFGAYTSGQVYLYDRQGALMFSGGITPTRSHQGDNVGRRRVVHYVTQGSAERDTSAVYGCALNDEVSSESWLLRLTAAALAG
;
A
#
# COMPACT_ATOMS: atom_id res chain seq x y z
N MET A 1 3.97 45.06 53.31
CA MET A 1 4.51 43.76 52.88
C MET A 1 3.55 42.67 53.33
N SER A 2 2.56 42.37 52.50
CA SER A 2 1.60 41.28 52.73
C SER A 2 2.17 40.01 52.14
N HIS A 3 2.43 39.03 53.02
CA HIS A 3 2.76 37.65 52.72
C HIS A 3 1.70 37.06 51.78
N VAL A 4 2.07 36.78 50.53
CA VAL A 4 1.30 35.87 49.68
C VAL A 4 1.77 34.47 50.05
N ASP A 5 0.91 33.78 50.77
CA ASP A 5 1.09 32.41 51.23
C ASP A 5 1.12 31.48 50.00
N GLN A 6 2.30 30.91 49.71
CA GLN A 6 2.51 30.01 48.57
C GLN A 6 2.03 28.58 48.82
N ASP A 7 1.47 28.31 50.01
CA ASP A 7 1.14 26.95 50.44
C ASP A 7 -0.26 26.47 50.00
N THR A 8 -1.06 27.30 49.31
CA THR A 8 -2.44 26.94 48.89
C THR A 8 -2.57 26.43 47.46
N VAL A 9 -1.48 26.28 46.70
CA VAL A 9 -1.55 25.73 45.32
C VAL A 9 -1.31 24.21 45.31
N SER A 10 -0.82 23.64 46.40
CA SER A 10 -0.47 22.22 46.47
C SER A 10 -1.55 21.42 47.19
N ALA A 11 -2.15 20.48 46.45
CA ALA A 11 -2.83 19.30 46.94
C ALA A 11 -4.27 19.47 47.46
N THR A 12 -5.25 19.34 46.56
CA THR A 12 -6.44 18.53 46.88
C THR A 12 -7.06 17.91 45.62
N ILE A 13 -6.38 16.95 44.99
CA ILE A 13 -7.12 15.94 44.21
C ILE A 13 -7.79 15.06 45.26
N SER A 14 -9.11 15.15 45.37
CA SER A 14 -9.90 14.44 46.37
C SER A 14 -9.70 12.91 46.24
N ARG A 15 -9.81 12.17 47.35
CA ARG A 15 -9.71 10.68 47.36
C ARG A 15 -10.64 10.02 46.33
N THR A 16 -11.78 10.65 46.02
CA THR A 16 -12.77 10.20 45.04
C THR A 16 -12.28 10.37 43.61
N GLU A 17 -11.68 11.51 43.27
CA GLU A 17 -11.05 11.75 41.97
C GLU A 17 -9.87 10.80 41.76
N ARG A 18 -9.04 10.58 42.80
CA ARG A 18 -7.93 9.61 42.75
C ARG A 18 -8.42 8.19 42.46
N ARG A 19 -9.60 7.81 42.96
CA ARG A 19 -10.23 6.49 42.70
C ARG A 19 -10.88 6.39 41.32
N GLN A 20 -11.35 7.50 40.74
CA GLN A 20 -11.84 7.53 39.37
C GLN A 20 -10.68 7.39 38.37
N TYR A 21 -9.54 8.05 38.60
CA TYR A 21 -8.34 7.87 37.77
C TYR A 21 -7.78 6.45 37.80
N LEU A 22 -7.95 5.71 38.91
CA LEU A 22 -7.55 4.29 39.01
C LEU A 22 -8.27 3.38 38.03
N TRP A 23 -9.49 3.73 37.58
CA TRP A 23 -10.26 2.95 36.61
C TRP A 23 -10.23 3.57 35.20
N LEU A 24 -10.21 4.90 35.11
CA LEU A 24 -10.09 5.60 33.83
C LEU A 24 -8.77 5.32 33.13
N LEU A 25 -7.66 5.25 33.88
CA LEU A 25 -6.34 4.97 33.29
C LEU A 25 -6.24 3.56 32.67
N PRO A 26 -6.56 2.45 33.37
CA PRO A 26 -6.51 1.12 32.75
C PRO A 26 -7.57 0.94 31.66
N LEU A 27 -8.74 1.57 31.78
CA LEU A 27 -9.75 1.55 30.71
C LEU A 27 -9.22 2.26 29.44
N TRP A 28 -8.61 3.43 29.60
CA TRP A 28 -7.98 4.17 28.52
C TRP A 28 -6.80 3.39 27.91
N LEU A 29 -5.92 2.81 28.75
CA LEU A 29 -4.82 1.96 28.29
C LEU A 29 -5.33 0.73 27.56
N GLY A 30 -6.42 0.11 28.04
CA GLY A 30 -7.09 -1.00 27.37
C GLY A 30 -7.64 -0.60 26.01
N ALA A 31 -8.33 0.53 25.91
CA ALA A 31 -8.84 1.06 24.64
C ALA A 31 -7.69 1.38 23.65
N VAL A 32 -6.59 1.97 24.13
CA VAL A 32 -5.39 2.22 23.31
C VAL A 32 -4.74 0.92 22.85
N ALA A 33 -4.57 -0.07 23.73
CA ALA A 33 -3.98 -1.36 23.39
C ALA A 33 -4.83 -2.12 22.36
N VAL A 34 -6.16 -2.12 22.52
CA VAL A 34 -7.11 -2.69 21.55
C VAL A 34 -7.03 -1.95 20.21
N GLY A 35 -7.06 -0.62 20.22
CA GLY A 35 -6.95 0.20 19.02
C GLY A 35 -5.63 -0.02 18.27
N MET A 36 -4.52 -0.10 19.00
CA MET A 36 -3.20 -0.41 18.43
C MET A 36 -3.15 -1.83 17.85
N GLY A 37 -3.73 -2.81 18.55
CA GLY A 37 -3.86 -4.19 18.06
C GLY A 37 -4.67 -4.28 16.75
N MET A 38 -5.78 -3.54 16.64
CA MET A 38 -6.58 -3.47 15.42
C MET A 38 -5.83 -2.83 14.25
N LEU A 39 -5.12 -1.72 14.48
CA LEU A 39 -4.31 -1.05 13.46
C LEU A 39 -3.15 -1.94 12.99
N PHE A 40 -2.52 -2.66 13.90
CA PHE A 40 -1.46 -3.61 13.59
C PHE A 40 -1.98 -4.78 12.75
N ALA A 41 -3.10 -5.38 13.16
CA ALA A 41 -3.76 -6.44 12.39
C ALA A 41 -4.15 -5.97 10.98
N TYR A 42 -4.71 -4.76 10.84
CA TYR A 42 -5.00 -4.17 9.54
C TYR A 42 -3.75 -4.00 8.67
N SER A 43 -2.64 -3.56 9.26
CA SER A 43 -1.35 -3.35 8.58
C SER A 43 -0.74 -4.65 8.06
N LEU A 44 -1.02 -5.76 8.74
CA LEU A 44 -0.58 -7.12 8.38
C LEU A 44 -1.59 -7.90 7.54
N THR A 45 -2.81 -7.38 7.34
CA THR A 45 -3.81 -8.06 6.53
C THR A 45 -3.57 -7.77 5.05
N PRO A 46 -3.22 -8.78 4.23
CA PRO A 46 -3.01 -8.60 2.81
C PRO A 46 -4.33 -8.22 2.12
N GLY A 47 -4.22 -7.48 1.01
CA GLY A 47 -5.35 -7.22 0.12
C GLY A 47 -5.73 -8.46 -0.70
N ALA A 48 -6.80 -8.34 -1.47
CA ALA A 48 -7.22 -9.39 -2.40
C ALA A 48 -6.10 -9.68 -3.42
N ALA A 49 -5.83 -10.98 -3.63
CA ALA A 49 -4.82 -11.43 -4.58
C ALA A 49 -5.25 -11.11 -6.03
N ALA A 50 -4.30 -10.69 -6.86
CA ALA A 50 -4.53 -10.50 -8.28
C ALA A 50 -4.73 -11.83 -9.02
N GLN A 51 -5.35 -11.74 -10.20
CA GLN A 51 -5.43 -12.83 -11.18
C GLN A 51 -4.61 -12.43 -12.41
N PRO A 52 -3.26 -12.52 -12.35
CA PRO A 52 -2.43 -12.09 -13.44
C PRO A 52 -2.62 -13.00 -14.67
N PRO A 53 -2.61 -12.43 -15.88
CA PRO A 53 -2.49 -13.21 -17.09
C PRO A 53 -1.07 -13.77 -17.18
N GLU A 54 -0.96 -15.07 -17.48
CA GLU A 54 0.32 -15.81 -17.61
C GLU A 54 1.20 -15.27 -18.75
N ILE A 55 0.57 -14.66 -19.75
CA ILE A 55 1.22 -14.03 -20.90
C ILE A 55 0.79 -12.57 -20.96
N TRP A 56 1.70 -11.71 -21.42
CA TRP A 56 1.46 -10.29 -21.62
C TRP A 56 0.13 -10.06 -22.37
N PRO A 57 -0.81 -9.28 -21.81
CA PRO A 57 -2.15 -9.18 -22.37
C PRO A 57 -2.14 -8.57 -23.77
N ALA A 58 -2.60 -9.30 -24.79
CA ALA A 58 -2.74 -8.74 -26.14
C ALA A 58 -3.70 -7.53 -26.20
N SER A 59 -4.62 -7.42 -25.23
CA SER A 59 -5.58 -6.31 -25.11
C SER A 59 -5.02 -5.06 -24.45
N THR A 60 -3.82 -5.10 -23.85
CA THR A 60 -3.23 -3.92 -23.19
C THR A 60 -2.71 -2.93 -24.23
N GLN A 61 -2.76 -1.64 -23.91
CA GLN A 61 -2.10 -0.61 -24.72
C GLN A 61 -0.62 -0.44 -24.34
N LEU A 62 -0.19 -1.08 -23.25
CA LEU A 62 1.20 -1.05 -22.80
C LEU A 62 2.07 -1.86 -23.75
N ARG A 63 3.22 -1.31 -24.12
CA ARG A 63 4.21 -2.03 -24.94
C ARG A 63 5.08 -2.89 -24.06
N LEU A 64 5.19 -4.17 -24.38
CA LEU A 64 6.20 -5.04 -23.80
C LEU A 64 7.59 -4.53 -24.22
N SER A 65 8.53 -4.48 -23.28
CA SER A 65 9.89 -4.03 -23.57
C SER A 65 10.64 -5.01 -24.47
N GLU A 66 11.24 -4.50 -25.55
CA GLU A 66 12.06 -5.31 -26.44
C GLU A 66 13.44 -5.51 -25.82
N GLY A 67 13.74 -6.74 -25.37
CA GLY A 67 15.06 -7.11 -24.87
C GLY A 67 15.30 -6.85 -23.38
N LYS A 68 14.30 -6.40 -22.62
CA LYS A 68 14.34 -6.27 -21.15
C LYS A 68 13.11 -6.92 -20.52
N SER A 69 13.19 -7.25 -19.25
CA SER A 69 11.99 -7.64 -18.49
C SER A 69 11.13 -6.41 -18.23
N THR A 70 9.81 -6.59 -18.18
CA THR A 70 8.85 -5.49 -17.98
C THR A 70 8.19 -5.60 -16.61
N ILE A 71 8.32 -4.54 -15.80
CA ILE A 71 7.66 -4.40 -14.50
C ILE A 71 6.40 -3.55 -14.67
N VAL A 72 5.28 -3.99 -14.10
CA VAL A 72 4.03 -3.20 -14.04
C VAL A 72 3.63 -3.05 -12.58
N LEU A 73 3.62 -1.82 -12.07
CA LEU A 73 3.10 -1.47 -10.74
C LEU A 73 1.72 -0.83 -10.90
N VAL A 74 0.72 -1.40 -10.23
CA VAL A 74 -0.62 -0.82 -10.15
C VAL A 74 -0.77 -0.09 -8.83
N ALA A 75 -1.17 1.18 -8.90
CA ALA A 75 -1.15 2.10 -7.77
C ALA A 75 -2.40 2.97 -7.71
N HIS A 76 -2.89 3.22 -6.51
CA HIS A 76 -3.85 4.29 -6.25
C HIS A 76 -3.11 5.60 -5.94
N PRO A 77 -3.35 6.71 -6.66
CA PRO A 77 -2.53 7.93 -6.59
C PRO A 77 -2.64 8.68 -5.26
N ARG A 78 -3.67 8.40 -4.45
CA ARG A 78 -3.92 9.05 -3.16
C ARG A 78 -3.81 8.11 -1.95
N CYS A 79 -3.40 6.86 -2.16
CA CYS A 79 -3.22 5.93 -1.05
C CYS A 79 -1.84 6.17 -0.40
N PRO A 80 -1.76 6.38 0.92
CA PRO A 80 -0.46 6.56 1.59
C PRO A 80 0.45 5.33 1.46
N CYS A 81 -0.11 4.12 1.30
CA CYS A 81 0.66 2.89 1.10
C CYS A 81 1.44 2.89 -0.21
N THR A 82 0.95 3.59 -1.25
CA THR A 82 1.59 3.67 -2.57
C THR A 82 3.00 4.27 -2.50
N ARG A 83 3.26 5.18 -1.53
CA ARG A 83 4.59 5.77 -1.35
C ARG A 83 5.68 4.71 -1.16
N ALA A 84 5.40 3.70 -0.33
CA ALA A 84 6.35 2.62 -0.09
C ALA A 84 6.59 1.78 -1.35
N SER A 85 5.55 1.47 -2.12
CA SER A 85 5.68 0.74 -3.38
C SER A 85 6.52 1.51 -4.41
N ILE A 86 6.37 2.83 -4.51
CA ILE A 86 7.18 3.67 -5.41
C ILE A 86 8.65 3.70 -4.96
N SER A 87 8.91 3.80 -3.65
CA SER A 87 10.29 3.76 -3.13
C SER A 87 10.97 2.41 -3.41
N GLU A 88 10.27 1.29 -3.24
CA GLU A 88 10.81 -0.03 -3.57
C GLU A 88 10.98 -0.22 -5.09
N LEU A 89 10.06 0.31 -5.89
CA LEU A 89 10.22 0.33 -7.35
C LEU A 89 11.45 1.14 -7.75
N SER A 90 11.65 2.33 -7.18
CA SER A 90 12.85 3.14 -7.43
C SER A 90 14.12 2.36 -7.11
N TRP A 91 14.16 1.65 -5.98
CA TRP A 91 15.30 0.81 -5.62
C TRP A 91 15.52 -0.31 -6.64
N LEU A 92 14.46 -0.99 -7.10
CA LEU A 92 14.53 -2.04 -8.11
C LEU A 92 15.07 -1.50 -9.44
N MET A 93 14.54 -0.36 -9.92
CA MET A 93 14.98 0.27 -11.17
C MET A 93 16.45 0.68 -11.11
N SER A 94 16.93 1.20 -9.97
CA SER A 94 18.35 1.50 -9.77
C SER A 94 19.22 0.25 -9.66
N ARG A 95 18.73 -0.83 -9.04
CA ARG A 95 19.49 -2.08 -8.88
C ARG A 95 19.60 -2.88 -10.19
N LEU A 96 18.57 -2.80 -11.03
CA LEU A 96 18.42 -3.60 -12.26
C LEU A 96 18.54 -2.72 -13.51
N GLN A 97 19.32 -1.63 -13.43
CA GLN A 97 19.50 -0.69 -14.53
C GLN A 97 19.86 -1.41 -15.84
N GLY A 98 19.15 -1.05 -16.91
CA GLY A 98 19.34 -1.61 -18.25
C GLY A 98 18.75 -3.02 -18.45
N GLN A 99 18.28 -3.69 -17.39
CA GLN A 99 17.70 -5.04 -17.47
C GLN A 99 16.17 -5.03 -17.38
N VAL A 100 15.60 -3.96 -16.82
CA VAL A 100 14.15 -3.80 -16.66
C VAL A 100 13.67 -2.45 -17.22
N GLU A 101 12.43 -2.44 -17.69
CA GLU A 101 11.63 -1.25 -17.92
C GLU A 101 10.34 -1.34 -17.10
N GLY A 102 9.81 -0.20 -16.66
CA GLY A 102 8.71 -0.12 -15.71
C GLY A 102 7.52 0.67 -16.23
N TYR A 103 6.33 0.25 -15.83
CA TYR A 103 5.11 1.03 -15.91
C TYR A 103 4.53 1.25 -14.52
N VAL A 104 4.05 2.46 -14.25
CA VAL A 104 3.23 2.75 -13.07
C VAL A 104 1.85 3.17 -13.55
N LEU A 105 0.86 2.33 -13.27
CA LEU A 105 -0.54 2.57 -13.59
C LEU A 105 -1.20 3.23 -12.38
N PHE A 106 -1.46 4.53 -12.47
CA PHE A 106 -2.26 5.22 -11.47
C PHE A 106 -3.74 5.11 -11.83
N VAL A 107 -4.45 4.28 -11.08
CA VAL A 107 -5.89 4.06 -11.27
C VAL A 107 -6.65 5.35 -10.98
N LYS A 108 -7.39 5.82 -11.97
CA LYS A 108 -8.23 7.00 -11.89
C LYS A 108 -9.70 6.61 -12.05
N PRO A 109 -10.55 6.77 -11.02
CA PRO A 109 -11.97 6.46 -11.14
C PRO A 109 -12.67 7.33 -12.19
N GLN A 110 -13.78 6.85 -12.75
CA GLN A 110 -14.61 7.64 -13.65
C GLN A 110 -15.26 8.82 -12.91
N GLY A 111 -15.44 9.95 -13.59
CA GLY A 111 -16.15 11.11 -13.05
C GLY A 111 -15.33 12.02 -12.11
N VAL A 112 -14.07 11.71 -11.85
CA VAL A 112 -13.17 12.62 -11.10
C VAL A 112 -12.59 13.70 -12.00
N GLY A 113 -12.20 14.83 -11.40
CA GLY A 113 -11.66 15.97 -12.12
C GLY A 113 -10.40 15.67 -12.93
N LYS A 114 -10.10 16.55 -13.90
CA LYS A 114 -8.85 16.51 -14.66
C LYS A 114 -7.64 16.52 -13.70
N ASN A 115 -6.61 15.74 -14.02
CA ASN A 115 -5.36 15.63 -13.25
C ASN A 115 -5.53 15.16 -11.78
N TRP A 116 -6.64 14.50 -11.42
CA TRP A 116 -6.88 14.00 -10.06
C TRP A 116 -5.78 13.06 -9.54
N GLU A 117 -5.16 12.34 -10.47
CA GLU A 117 -4.07 11.39 -10.30
C GLU A 117 -2.69 12.05 -10.12
N GLN A 118 -2.52 13.33 -10.51
CA GLN A 118 -1.24 14.05 -10.49
C GLN A 118 -0.87 14.54 -9.09
N THR A 119 -0.58 13.58 -8.21
CA THR A 119 -0.15 13.83 -6.84
C THR A 119 1.37 14.00 -6.73
N ASP A 120 1.89 14.12 -5.52
CA ASP A 120 3.32 13.97 -5.27
C ASP A 120 3.82 12.58 -5.66
N LEU A 121 3.01 11.54 -5.46
CA LEU A 121 3.34 10.17 -5.85
C LEU A 121 3.48 10.01 -7.37
N TRP A 122 2.59 10.65 -8.15
CA TRP A 122 2.73 10.72 -9.60
C TRP A 122 4.09 11.30 -9.99
N ARG A 123 4.42 12.48 -9.44
CA ARG A 123 5.70 13.16 -9.72
C ARG A 123 6.90 12.31 -9.32
N SER A 124 6.86 11.65 -8.16
CA SER A 124 7.92 10.75 -7.71
C SER A 124 8.14 9.57 -8.65
N ALA A 125 7.07 9.00 -9.23
CA ALA A 125 7.19 7.94 -10.21
C ALA A 125 7.67 8.44 -11.57
N SER A 126 7.26 9.64 -11.99
CA SER A 126 7.58 10.20 -13.32
C SER A 126 9.05 10.57 -13.50
N ILE A 127 9.81 10.73 -12.41
CA ILE A 127 11.24 11.05 -12.45
C ILE A 127 12.13 9.80 -12.41
N LEU A 128 11.55 8.59 -12.33
CA LEU A 128 12.31 7.36 -12.28
C LEU A 128 12.80 6.97 -13.68
N ASP A 129 14.10 6.73 -13.80
CA ASP A 129 14.71 6.28 -15.06
C ASP A 129 14.15 4.92 -15.48
N GLY A 130 13.77 4.80 -16.76
CA GLY A 130 13.21 3.57 -17.32
C GLY A 130 11.77 3.27 -16.89
N VAL A 131 11.07 4.24 -16.27
CA VAL A 131 9.67 4.11 -15.86
C VAL A 131 8.77 5.04 -16.67
N GLN A 132 7.65 4.51 -17.15
CA GLN A 132 6.56 5.28 -17.75
C GLN A 132 5.37 5.33 -16.80
N VAL A 133 4.85 6.53 -16.54
CA VAL A 133 3.69 6.73 -15.66
C VAL A 133 2.44 6.95 -16.50
N ILE A 134 1.37 6.22 -16.20
CA ILE A 134 0.15 6.18 -17.00
C ILE A 134 -1.05 6.42 -16.08
N ALA A 135 -1.94 7.31 -16.52
CA ALA A 135 -3.25 7.49 -15.93
C ALA A 135 -4.17 6.38 -16.45
N ASP A 136 -4.55 5.45 -15.57
CA ASP A 136 -5.43 4.34 -15.91
C ASP A 136 -6.89 4.74 -15.67
N GLU A 137 -7.44 5.47 -16.64
CA GLU A 137 -8.81 5.97 -16.64
C GLU A 137 -9.82 4.81 -16.53
N GLY A 138 -10.63 4.83 -15.47
CA GLY A 138 -11.61 3.78 -15.16
C GLY A 138 -11.02 2.43 -14.72
N GLY A 139 -9.70 2.36 -14.52
CA GLY A 139 -9.02 1.11 -14.15
C GLY A 139 -8.98 0.08 -15.27
N VAL A 140 -8.99 0.51 -16.54
CA VAL A 140 -9.08 -0.39 -17.70
C VAL A 140 -7.83 -1.24 -17.85
N GLU A 141 -6.64 -0.65 -17.76
CA GLU A 141 -5.38 -1.38 -17.88
C GLU A 141 -5.14 -2.27 -16.65
N SER A 142 -5.33 -1.74 -15.44
CA SER A 142 -5.21 -2.53 -14.20
C SER A 142 -6.10 -3.76 -14.18
N LYS A 143 -7.33 -3.67 -14.70
CA LYS A 143 -8.24 -4.83 -14.86
C LYS A 143 -7.70 -5.86 -15.86
N LYS A 144 -7.04 -5.45 -16.94
CA LYS A 144 -6.42 -6.39 -17.91
C LYS A 144 -5.29 -7.19 -17.29
N PHE A 145 -4.60 -6.64 -16.29
CA PHE A 145 -3.61 -7.35 -15.48
C PHE A 145 -4.23 -8.07 -14.26
N GLY A 146 -5.54 -8.00 -14.07
CA GLY A 146 -6.27 -8.66 -12.99
C GLY A 146 -5.98 -8.08 -11.60
N ALA A 147 -5.64 -6.80 -11.51
CA ALA A 147 -5.29 -6.15 -10.24
C ALA A 147 -6.53 -5.75 -9.43
N TYR A 148 -6.51 -6.06 -8.13
CA TYR A 148 -7.55 -5.64 -7.18
C TYR A 148 -7.02 -4.74 -6.05
N THR A 149 -5.71 -4.78 -5.78
CA THR A 149 -5.07 -4.13 -4.64
C THR A 149 -3.97 -3.17 -5.10
N SER A 150 -3.96 -1.95 -4.55
CA SER A 150 -2.89 -0.98 -4.78
C SER A 150 -1.55 -1.51 -4.26
N GLY A 151 -0.47 -1.30 -5.02
CA GLY A 151 0.85 -1.86 -4.71
C GLY A 151 1.10 -3.24 -5.32
N GLN A 152 0.17 -3.76 -6.12
CA GLN A 152 0.35 -4.96 -6.92
C GLN A 152 1.42 -4.72 -7.99
N VAL A 153 2.38 -5.65 -8.07
CA VAL A 153 3.47 -5.64 -9.04
C VAL A 153 3.43 -6.92 -9.86
N TYR A 154 3.73 -6.77 -11.15
CA TYR A 154 3.95 -7.87 -12.08
C TYR A 154 5.34 -7.72 -12.71
N LEU A 155 6.02 -8.85 -12.93
CA LEU A 155 7.24 -8.92 -13.72
C LEU A 155 6.99 -9.90 -14.86
N TYR A 156 7.19 -9.43 -16.08
CA TYR A 156 7.15 -10.23 -17.30
C TYR A 156 8.55 -10.33 -17.90
N ASP A 157 8.87 -11.47 -18.51
CA ASP A 157 10.10 -11.63 -19.28
C ASP A 157 10.03 -10.90 -20.63
N ARG A 158 11.09 -11.05 -21.44
CA ARG A 158 11.23 -10.41 -22.75
C ARG A 158 10.27 -10.99 -23.80
N GLN A 159 9.74 -12.18 -23.55
CA GLN A 159 8.78 -12.88 -24.39
C GLN A 159 7.33 -12.62 -23.92
N GLY A 160 7.17 -11.94 -22.79
CA GLY A 160 5.90 -11.62 -22.18
C GLY A 160 5.37 -12.72 -21.28
N ALA A 161 6.15 -13.71 -20.87
CA ALA A 161 5.72 -14.69 -19.88
C ALA A 161 5.82 -14.10 -18.46
N LEU A 162 4.82 -14.37 -17.63
CA LEU A 162 4.77 -13.92 -16.25
C LEU A 162 5.85 -14.63 -15.42
N MET A 163 6.74 -13.84 -14.81
CA MET A 163 7.78 -14.32 -13.90
C MET A 163 7.40 -14.13 -12.43
N PHE A 164 6.71 -13.02 -12.11
CA PHE A 164 6.32 -12.72 -10.73
C PHE A 164 5.03 -11.90 -10.66
N SER A 165 4.22 -12.15 -9.62
CA SER A 165 3.01 -11.39 -9.27
C SER A 165 2.87 -11.25 -7.76
N GLY A 166 2.92 -10.02 -7.23
CA GLY A 166 2.73 -9.79 -5.81
C GLY A 166 3.10 -8.39 -5.34
N GLY A 167 3.23 -8.21 -4.03
CA GLY A 167 3.68 -6.95 -3.44
C GLY A 167 5.20 -6.91 -3.27
N ILE A 168 5.79 -5.73 -3.43
CA ILE A 168 7.23 -5.47 -3.21
C ILE A 168 7.51 -4.69 -1.92
N THR A 169 6.56 -4.70 -0.97
CA THR A 169 6.70 -4.07 0.35
C THR A 169 6.53 -5.13 1.45
N PRO A 170 7.17 -4.97 2.63
CA PRO A 170 7.03 -5.91 3.73
C PRO A 170 5.62 -5.88 4.35
N THR A 171 5.03 -4.69 4.50
CA THR A 171 3.68 -4.44 5.03
C THR A 171 3.10 -3.15 4.42
N ARG A 172 1.90 -2.74 4.85
CA ARG A 172 1.31 -1.44 4.45
C ARG A 172 2.24 -0.29 4.85
N SER A 173 2.54 0.60 3.90
CA SER A 173 3.29 1.85 4.14
C SER A 173 4.72 1.70 4.69
N HIS A 174 5.31 0.50 4.64
CA HIS A 174 6.69 0.27 5.10
C HIS A 174 7.62 -0.05 3.92
N GLN A 175 8.88 0.37 4.07
CA GLN A 175 9.98 0.14 3.12
C GLN A 175 11.05 -0.74 3.78
N GLY A 176 11.91 -1.35 3.00
CA GLY A 176 13.02 -2.19 3.45
C GLY A 176 13.04 -3.56 2.78
N ASP A 177 13.98 -4.39 3.23
CA ASP A 177 14.12 -5.74 2.68
C ASP A 177 12.87 -6.57 2.84
N ASN A 178 12.45 -7.18 1.74
CA ASN A 178 11.21 -7.92 1.67
C ASN A 178 11.26 -9.03 0.62
N VAL A 179 10.37 -9.99 0.78
CA VAL A 179 10.34 -11.20 -0.02
C VAL A 179 10.05 -10.91 -1.50
N GLY A 180 9.12 -10.00 -1.81
CA GLY A 180 8.77 -9.66 -3.19
C GLY A 180 9.93 -9.03 -3.94
N ARG A 181 10.60 -8.05 -3.33
CA ARG A 181 11.79 -7.40 -3.89
C ARG A 181 12.91 -8.39 -4.20
N ARG A 182 13.24 -9.28 -3.25
CA ARG A 182 14.27 -10.30 -3.46
C ARG A 182 13.94 -11.24 -4.62
N ARG A 183 12.67 -11.61 -4.76
CA ARG A 183 12.20 -12.45 -5.88
C ARG A 183 12.35 -11.75 -7.22
N VAL A 184 11.92 -10.50 -7.33
CA VAL A 184 12.10 -9.72 -8.57
C VAL A 184 13.57 -9.65 -8.97
N VAL A 185 14.46 -9.32 -8.03
CA VAL A 185 15.91 -9.30 -8.29
C VAL A 185 16.42 -10.65 -8.76
N HIS A 186 16.00 -11.73 -8.11
CA HIS A 186 16.48 -13.07 -8.41
C HIS A 186 15.97 -13.58 -9.76
N TYR A 187 14.70 -13.33 -10.12
CA TYR A 187 14.18 -13.61 -11.45
C TYR A 187 14.95 -12.89 -12.56
N VAL A 188 15.22 -11.60 -12.38
CA VAL A 188 15.91 -10.81 -13.41
C VAL A 188 17.39 -11.22 -13.54
N THR A 189 18.06 -11.54 -12.43
CA THR A 189 19.51 -11.83 -12.43
C THR A 189 19.87 -13.30 -12.63
N GLN A 190 18.99 -14.23 -12.26
CA GLN A 190 19.26 -15.68 -12.28
C GLN A 190 18.25 -16.48 -13.11
N GLY A 191 17.19 -15.85 -13.61
CA GLY A 191 16.18 -16.49 -14.46
C GLY A 191 15.19 -17.38 -13.72
N SER A 192 15.26 -17.50 -12.39
CA SER A 192 14.33 -18.29 -11.58
C SER A 192 14.22 -17.74 -10.16
N ALA A 193 13.19 -18.16 -9.42
CA ALA A 193 13.09 -18.00 -7.97
C ALA A 193 12.28 -19.13 -7.33
N GLU A 194 12.44 -19.32 -6.01
CA GLU A 194 11.74 -20.37 -5.26
C GLU A 194 10.21 -20.28 -5.37
N ARG A 195 9.66 -19.06 -5.51
CA ARG A 195 8.24 -18.80 -5.75
C ARG A 195 8.06 -17.54 -6.59
N ASP A 196 6.98 -17.50 -7.34
CA ASP A 196 6.53 -16.44 -8.25
C ASP A 196 5.58 -15.42 -7.61
N THR A 197 5.13 -15.63 -6.36
CA THR A 197 4.06 -14.83 -5.75
C THR A 197 4.36 -14.34 -4.34
N SER A 198 4.04 -13.07 -4.02
CA SER A 198 4.11 -12.50 -2.66
C SER A 198 2.82 -11.77 -2.27
N ALA A 199 2.61 -11.61 -0.95
CA ALA A 199 1.48 -10.85 -0.42
C ALA A 199 1.55 -9.37 -0.86
N VAL A 200 0.37 -8.77 -1.08
CA VAL A 200 0.22 -7.36 -1.44
C VAL A 200 -0.47 -6.64 -0.30
N TYR A 201 0.12 -5.53 0.15
CA TYR A 201 -0.39 -4.76 1.28
C TYR A 201 -0.80 -3.36 0.81
N GLY A 202 -2.08 -3.21 0.47
CA GLY A 202 -2.62 -1.92 0.04
C GLY A 202 -4.14 -1.87 0.09
N CYS A 203 -4.68 -0.72 -0.29
CA CYS A 203 -6.13 -0.51 -0.37
C CYS A 203 -6.71 -1.16 -1.63
N ALA A 204 -7.99 -1.49 -1.60
CA ALA A 204 -8.72 -1.94 -2.80
C ALA A 204 -8.71 -0.84 -3.86
N LEU A 205 -8.62 -1.24 -5.14
CA LEU A 205 -8.61 -0.34 -6.28
C LEU A 205 -10.01 0.05 -6.78
N ASN A 206 -11.00 -0.80 -6.53
CA ASN A 206 -12.39 -0.65 -7.03
C ASN A 206 -13.38 -0.16 -5.97
N ASP A 207 -12.92 0.22 -4.78
CA ASP A 207 -13.81 0.87 -3.81
C ASP A 207 -14.02 2.31 -4.27
N GLU A 208 -15.06 2.50 -5.09
CA GLU A 208 -15.83 3.73 -5.09
C GLU A 208 -15.96 4.19 -3.64
N VAL A 209 -15.60 5.45 -3.40
CA VAL A 209 -15.68 6.17 -2.12
C VAL A 209 -16.81 5.64 -1.22
N SER A 210 -16.54 4.62 -0.40
CA SER A 210 -17.54 4.02 0.49
C SER A 210 -17.30 4.49 1.91
N SER A 211 -17.47 5.80 2.12
CA SER A 211 -17.57 6.39 3.45
C SER A 211 -18.81 5.91 4.24
N GLU A 212 -19.68 5.09 3.65
CA GLU A 212 -20.90 4.57 4.29
C GLU A 212 -20.79 3.13 4.80
N SER A 213 -19.72 2.38 4.49
CA SER A 213 -19.63 0.94 4.81
C SER A 213 -19.06 0.61 6.20
N TRP A 214 -18.47 1.59 6.89
CA TRP A 214 -17.79 1.36 8.18
C TRP A 214 -18.77 1.17 9.35
N LEU A 215 -19.96 1.77 9.30
CA LEU A 215 -20.98 1.66 10.36
C LEU A 215 -21.59 0.24 10.43
N LEU A 216 -21.85 -0.38 9.28
CA LEU A 216 -22.46 -1.71 9.21
C LEU A 216 -21.49 -2.84 9.64
N ARG A 217 -20.17 -2.62 9.47
CA ARG A 217 -19.15 -3.60 9.86
C ARG A 217 -18.82 -3.57 11.36
N LEU A 218 -18.93 -2.41 12.02
CA LEU A 218 -18.78 -2.33 13.48
C LEU A 218 -19.96 -2.95 14.23
N THR A 219 -21.19 -2.84 13.71
CA THR A 219 -22.36 -3.48 14.33
C THR A 219 -22.33 -5.01 14.23
N ALA A 220 -21.74 -5.57 13.17
CA ALA A 220 -21.62 -7.02 13.02
C ALA A 220 -20.57 -7.64 13.97
N ALA A 221 -19.47 -6.93 14.24
CA ALA A 221 -18.44 -7.40 15.17
C ALA A 221 -18.87 -7.31 16.65
N ALA A 222 -19.78 -6.40 16.99
CA ALA A 222 -20.30 -6.24 18.35
C ALA A 222 -21.39 -7.25 18.74
N LEU A 223 -21.98 -7.97 17.77
CA LEU A 223 -23.04 -8.97 18.00
C LEU A 223 -22.55 -10.42 17.97
N ALA A 224 -21.25 -10.64 17.71
CA ALA A 224 -20.64 -11.96 17.59
C ALA A 224 -19.69 -12.32 18.76
N GLY A 225 -19.66 -11.52 19.82
CA GLY A 225 -18.95 -11.79 21.08
C GLY A 225 -19.91 -11.74 22.26
#